data_AF-A0A7W0KNF7-F1
#
_entry.id   AF-A0A7W0KNF7-F1
#
_cell.length_a   1.000
_cell.length_b   1.000
_cell.length_c   1.000
_cell.angle_alpha   90.00
_cell.angle_beta   90.00
_cell.angle_gamma   90.00
#
_symmetry.space_group_name_H-M   'P 1'
#
loop_
_entity.id
_entity.type
_entity.pdbx_description
1 polymer ?
#
loop_
_entity_poly.entity_id
_entity_poly.type
_entity_poly.pdbx_seq_one_letter_code
_entity_poly.pdbx_strand_id
1 'polypeptide(L)'
;MTQTQRQDHPRRTRARVALAGGLMLAAAGVIVQILTGVPGFPLIPPGPIILLAAATVVMWLRWRWAPAVGLLAALFIAVGGVLEGSVFERLTAPAAIGPFAGSAIQLLGLVVAILAGTAALTRAR
;
A
#
# COMPACT_ATOMS: atom_id res chain seq x y z
N MET A 1 9.38 34.85 17.55
CA MET A 1 8.36 33.88 18.00
C MET A 1 7.46 33.52 16.80
N THR A 2 7.90 32.73 15.82
CA THR A 2 7.67 31.26 15.67
C THR A 2 6.19 30.80 15.69
N GLN A 3 5.34 31.31 14.78
CA GLN A 3 4.01 30.72 14.54
C GLN A 3 4.02 29.50 13.58
N THR A 4 5.10 29.25 12.85
CA THR A 4 5.15 28.19 11.82
C THR A 4 5.25 26.77 12.40
N GLN A 5 5.66 26.60 13.65
CA GLN A 5 5.96 25.28 14.25
C GLN A 5 4.73 24.45 14.66
N ARG A 6 3.53 25.04 14.82
CA ARG A 6 2.37 24.31 15.38
C ARG A 6 1.54 23.52 14.35
N GLN A 7 1.66 23.81 13.05
CA GLN A 7 0.77 23.22 12.03
C GLN A 7 1.31 21.97 11.32
N ASP A 8 2.61 21.69 11.41
CA ASP A 8 3.24 20.63 10.62
C ASP A 8 3.10 19.22 11.20
N HIS A 9 3.00 19.11 12.53
CA HIS A 9 2.83 17.83 13.24
C HIS A 9 1.58 17.04 12.80
N PRO A 10 0.36 17.61 12.82
CA PRO A 10 -0.85 16.85 12.47
C PRO A 10 -0.84 16.39 11.01
N ARG A 11 -0.26 17.16 10.10
CA ARG A 11 -0.18 16.81 8.68
C ARG A 11 0.79 15.65 8.42
N ARG A 12 1.96 15.64 9.06
CA ARG A 12 2.92 14.52 8.96
C ARG A 12 2.34 13.23 9.53
N THR A 13 1.64 13.31 10.65
CA THR A 13 0.97 12.14 11.27
C THR A 13 -0.15 11.60 10.37
N ARG A 14 -0.99 12.47 9.80
CA ARG A 14 -2.06 12.06 8.87
C ARG A 14 -1.50 11.37 7.62
N ALA A 15 -0.42 11.88 7.04
CA ALA A 15 0.22 11.24 5.88
C ALA A 15 0.78 9.85 6.22
N ARG A 16 1.38 9.68 7.41
CA ARG A 16 1.85 8.35 7.88
C ARG A 16 0.70 7.37 8.09
N VAL A 17 -0.40 7.81 8.72
CA VAL A 17 -1.59 6.97 8.93
C VAL A 17 -2.21 6.58 7.59
N ALA A 18 -2.33 7.52 6.65
CA ALA A 18 -2.83 7.23 5.31
C ALA A 18 -1.92 6.26 4.54
N LEU A 19 -0.59 6.41 4.64
CA LEU A 19 0.36 5.46 4.05
C LEU A 19 0.15 4.04 4.60
N ALA A 20 0.15 3.89 5.93
CA ALA A 20 -0.04 2.59 6.56
C ALA A 20 -1.42 1.99 6.23
N GLY A 21 -2.47 2.81 6.24
CA GLY A 21 -3.82 2.39 5.84
C GLY A 21 -3.89 1.94 4.38
N GLY A 22 -3.24 2.66 3.47
CA GLY A 22 -3.13 2.26 2.06
C GLY A 22 -2.40 0.93 1.88
N LEU A 23 -1.29 0.71 2.61
CA LEU A 23 -0.57 -0.57 2.60
C LEU A 23 -1.43 -1.73 3.13
N MET A 24 -2.17 -1.50 4.22
CA MET A 24 -3.09 -2.50 4.78
C MET A 24 -4.24 -2.81 3.82
N LEU A 25 -4.82 -1.78 3.19
CA LEU A 25 -5.88 -1.95 2.19
C LEU A 25 -5.36 -2.72 0.96
N ALA A 26 -4.15 -2.41 0.51
CA ALA A 26 -3.50 -3.14 -0.57
C ALA A 26 -3.31 -4.62 -0.22
N ALA A 27 -2.83 -4.90 1.00
CA ALA A 27 -2.65 -6.27 1.48
C ALA A 27 -3.98 -7.03 1.56
N ALA A 28 -5.05 -6.38 2.04
CA ALA A 28 -6.38 -6.97 2.09
C ALA A 28 -6.89 -7.34 0.68
N GLY A 29 -6.68 -6.49 -0.31
CA GLY A 29 -7.03 -6.79 -1.71
C GLY A 29 -6.29 -8.03 -2.26
N VAL A 30 -5.00 -8.18 -1.94
CA VAL A 30 -4.23 -9.39 -2.32
C VAL A 30 -4.74 -10.63 -1.58
N ILE A 31 -5.06 -10.51 -0.29
CA ILE A 31 -5.63 -11.62 0.51
C ILE A 31 -6.97 -12.08 -0.08
N VAL A 32 -7.84 -11.16 -0.49
CA VAL A 32 -9.11 -11.51 -1.18
C VAL A 32 -8.84 -12.32 -2.45
N GLN A 33 -7.84 -11.95 -3.25
CA GLN A 33 -7.48 -12.71 -4.46
C GLN A 33 -6.98 -14.12 -4.13
N ILE A 34 -6.18 -14.26 -3.07
CA ILE A 34 -5.69 -15.57 -2.61
C ILE A 34 -6.85 -16.45 -2.14
N LEU A 35 -7.73 -15.92 -1.28
CA LEU A 35 -8.86 -16.66 -0.71
C LEU A 35 -9.92 -17.03 -1.77
N THR A 36 -9.95 -16.31 -2.88
CA THR A 36 -10.89 -16.58 -4.00
C THR A 36 -10.28 -17.50 -5.06
N GLY A 37 -9.10 -18.07 -4.79
CA GLY A 37 -8.52 -19.14 -5.60
C GLY A 37 -7.88 -18.68 -6.91
N VAL A 38 -7.41 -17.43 -6.97
CA VAL A 38 -6.68 -16.95 -8.14
C VAL A 38 -5.46 -17.86 -8.39
N PRO A 39 -5.31 -18.45 -9.58
CA PRO A 39 -4.21 -19.35 -9.88
C PRO A 39 -2.87 -18.59 -9.93
N GLY A 40 -1.79 -19.28 -9.56
CA GLY A 40 -0.43 -18.74 -9.62
C GLY A 40 0.08 -18.12 -8.31
N PHE A 41 -0.74 -18.01 -7.27
CA PHE A 41 -0.26 -17.59 -5.95
C PHE A 41 0.60 -18.69 -5.30
N PRO A 42 1.84 -18.38 -4.85
CA PRO A 42 2.66 -19.33 -4.12
C PRO A 42 2.06 -19.59 -2.73
N LEU A 43 2.41 -20.74 -2.13
CA LEU A 43 1.93 -21.16 -0.80
C LEU A 43 2.18 -20.08 0.28
N ILE A 44 3.31 -19.40 0.18
CA ILE A 44 3.68 -18.26 1.04
C ILE A 44 3.68 -17.01 0.15
N PRO A 45 2.56 -16.26 0.08
CA PRO A 45 2.43 -15.14 -0.81
C PRO A 45 3.28 -13.95 -0.31
N PRO A 46 4.29 -13.50 -1.08
CA PRO A 46 5.19 -12.44 -0.62
C PRO A 46 4.49 -11.08 -0.52
N GLY A 47 3.51 -10.80 -1.39
CA GLY A 47 2.84 -9.49 -1.48
C GLY A 47 2.21 -9.01 -0.17
N PRO A 48 1.27 -9.76 0.43
CA PRO A 48 0.66 -9.38 1.71
C PRO A 48 1.69 -9.24 2.83
N ILE A 49 2.69 -10.13 2.88
CA ILE A 49 3.74 -10.10 3.91
C ILE A 49 4.55 -8.81 3.81
N ILE A 50 5.00 -8.44 2.62
CA ILE A 50 5.76 -7.20 2.36
C ILE A 50 4.94 -5.98 2.77
N LEU A 51 3.68 -5.92 2.35
CA LEU A 51 2.81 -4.77 2.62
C LEU A 51 2.50 -4.62 4.11
N LEU A 52 2.19 -5.71 4.81
CA LEU A 52 1.88 -5.69 6.24
C LEU A 52 3.12 -5.41 7.10
N ALA A 53 4.27 -5.98 6.73
CA ALA A 53 5.54 -5.66 7.39
C ALA A 53 5.92 -4.18 7.21
N ALA A 54 5.73 -3.63 6.00
CA ALA A 54 5.97 -2.22 5.75
C ALA A 54 4.99 -1.32 6.52
N ALA A 55 3.70 -1.69 6.58
CA ALA A 55 2.70 -0.96 7.36
C ALA A 55 3.06 -0.94 8.86
N THR A 56 3.52 -2.08 9.37
CA THR A 56 4.04 -2.25 10.75
C THR A 56 5.19 -1.28 11.01
N VAL A 57 6.19 -1.25 10.14
CA VAL A 57 7.34 -0.36 10.25
C VAL A 57 6.92 1.12 10.21
N VAL A 58 6.03 1.49 9.28
CA VAL A 58 5.55 2.87 9.14
C VAL A 58 4.78 3.34 10.37
N MET A 59 3.96 2.47 10.97
CA MET A 59 3.07 2.83 12.07
C MET A 59 3.80 2.91 13.41
N TRP A 60 4.65 1.93 13.71
CA TRP A 60 5.21 1.77 15.05
C TRP A 60 6.65 2.29 15.20
N LEU A 61 7.41 2.37 14.10
CA LEU A 61 8.80 2.79 14.17
C LEU A 61 8.92 4.31 14.02
N ARG A 62 9.48 4.99 15.03
CA ARG A 62 9.73 6.45 15.00
C ARG A 62 10.89 6.86 14.07
N TRP A 63 11.35 5.95 13.22
CA TRP A 63 12.48 6.14 12.33
C TRP A 63 12.14 7.11 11.18
N ARG A 64 13.04 8.05 10.89
CA ARG A 64 12.83 9.07 9.83
C ARG A 64 12.65 8.48 8.43
N TRP A 65 13.19 7.29 8.20
CA TRP A 65 13.09 6.57 6.93
C TRP A 65 11.93 5.57 6.85
N ALA A 66 11.14 5.40 7.92
CA ALA A 66 9.99 4.50 7.89
C ALA A 66 9.01 4.79 6.73
N PRO A 67 8.68 6.05 6.39
CA PRO A 67 7.85 6.34 5.21
C PRO A 67 8.48 5.92 3.88
N ALA A 68 9.82 5.95 3.77
CA ALA A 68 10.52 5.48 2.57
C ALA A 68 10.34 3.97 2.38
N VAL A 69 10.44 3.19 3.46
CA VAL A 69 10.20 1.74 3.43
C VAL A 69 8.78 1.44 2.95
N GLY A 70 7.78 2.15 3.51
CA GLY A 70 6.39 2.01 3.09
C GLY A 70 6.16 2.34 1.62
N LEU A 71 6.72 3.46 1.14
CA LEU A 71 6.62 3.85 -0.26
C LEU A 71 7.28 2.82 -1.20
N LEU A 72 8.49 2.36 -0.85
CA LEU A 72 9.20 1.35 -1.65
C LEU A 72 8.43 0.02 -1.72
N ALA A 73 7.82 -0.41 -0.61
CA ALA A 73 6.97 -1.60 -0.61
C ALA A 73 5.75 -1.44 -1.54
N ALA A 74 5.05 -0.30 -1.48
CA ALA A 74 3.93 -0.03 -2.37
C ALA A 74 4.35 -0.01 -3.85
N LEU A 75 5.47 0.66 -4.15
CA LEU A 75 6.01 0.72 -5.51
C LEU A 75 6.45 -0.66 -6.01
N PHE A 76 7.10 -1.46 -5.17
CA PHE A 76 7.52 -2.82 -5.52
C PHE A 76 6.32 -3.68 -5.93
N ILE A 77 5.23 -3.65 -5.16
CA ILE A 77 4.01 -4.40 -5.49
C ILE A 77 3.32 -3.83 -6.73
N ALA A 78 3.27 -2.51 -6.89
CA ALA A 78 2.67 -1.88 -8.06
C ALA A 78 3.42 -2.25 -9.35
N VAL A 79 4.75 -2.13 -9.36
CA VAL A 79 5.59 -2.49 -10.51
C VAL A 79 5.52 -3.99 -10.77
N GLY A 80 5.61 -4.83 -9.74
CA GLY A 80 5.47 -6.28 -9.88
C GLY A 80 4.13 -6.67 -10.53
N GLY A 81 3.01 -6.11 -10.06
CA GLY A 81 1.69 -6.38 -10.62
C GLY A 81 1.51 -5.86 -12.05
N VAL A 82 2.13 -4.73 -12.40
CA VAL A 82 2.13 -4.22 -13.78
C VAL A 82 2.93 -5.13 -14.72
N LEU A 83 4.09 -5.61 -14.27
CA LEU A 83 4.94 -6.52 -15.05
C LEU A 83 4.31 -7.92 -15.20
N GLU A 84 3.61 -8.41 -14.17
CA GLU A 84 2.83 -9.66 -14.24
C GLU A 84 1.65 -9.53 -15.21
N GLY A 85 1.04 -8.35 -15.31
CA GLY A 85 -0.04 -8.04 -16.26
C GLY A 85 -1.42 -8.57 -15.86
N SER A 86 -1.51 -9.62 -15.02
CA SER A 86 -2.77 -10.27 -14.63
C SER A 86 -3.75 -9.35 -13.89
N VAL A 87 -3.27 -8.26 -13.28
CA VAL A 87 -4.13 -7.28 -12.60
C VAL A 87 -5.12 -6.66 -13.58
N PHE A 88 -4.72 -6.38 -14.82
CA PHE A 88 -5.60 -5.79 -15.81
C PHE A 88 -6.68 -6.78 -16.26
N GLU A 89 -6.32 -8.03 -16.48
CA GLU A 89 -7.26 -9.09 -16.84
C GLU A 89 -8.36 -9.25 -15.77
N ARG A 90 -7.97 -9.28 -14.49
CA ARG A 90 -8.90 -9.38 -13.35
C ARG A 90 -9.87 -8.20 -13.28
N LEU A 91 -9.41 -7.00 -13.63
CA LEU A 91 -10.26 -5.80 -13.63
C LEU A 91 -11.23 -5.75 -14.82
N THR A 92 -10.90 -6.42 -15.92
CA THR A 92 -11.79 -6.54 -17.09
C THR A 92 -12.80 -7.69 -16.98
N ALA A 93 -12.72 -8.51 -15.93
CA ALA A 93 -13.58 -9.67 -15.70
C ALA A 93 -14.50 -9.48 -14.48
N PRO A 94 -15.47 -8.56 -14.49
CA PRO A 94 -16.30 -8.24 -13.33
C PRO A 94 -17.19 -9.39 -12.85
N ALA A 95 -17.47 -10.38 -13.72
CA ALA A 95 -18.18 -11.60 -13.35
C ALA A 95 -17.39 -12.47 -12.34
N ALA A 96 -16.05 -12.38 -12.34
CA ALA A 96 -15.19 -13.00 -11.35
C ALA A 96 -15.05 -12.08 -10.13
N ILE A 97 -16.11 -12.00 -9.32
CA ILE A 97 -16.25 -11.00 -8.23
C ILE A 97 -15.04 -10.99 -7.30
N GLY A 98 -14.51 -12.15 -6.90
CA GLY A 98 -13.36 -12.26 -6.01
C GLY A 98 -12.08 -11.64 -6.58
N PRO A 99 -11.58 -12.13 -7.73
CA PRO A 99 -10.42 -11.55 -8.42
C PRO A 99 -10.59 -10.07 -8.75
N PHE A 100 -11.78 -9.67 -9.22
CA PHE A 100 -12.10 -8.28 -9.56
C PHE A 100 -12.04 -7.37 -8.33
N ALA A 101 -12.81 -7.69 -7.28
CA ALA A 101 -12.90 -6.87 -6.07
C ALA A 101 -11.55 -6.80 -5.35
N GLY A 102 -10.84 -7.93 -5.25
CA GLY A 102 -9.52 -7.97 -4.65
C GLY A 102 -8.50 -7.11 -5.42
N SER A 103 -8.53 -7.13 -6.75
CA SER A 103 -7.65 -6.28 -7.58
C SER A 103 -7.99 -4.79 -7.45
N ALA A 104 -9.28 -4.45 -7.40
CA ALA A 104 -9.74 -3.08 -7.21
C ALA A 104 -9.33 -2.54 -5.83
N ILE A 105 -9.56 -3.31 -4.76
CA ILE A 105 -9.14 -2.96 -3.39
C ILE A 105 -7.61 -2.80 -3.34
N GLN A 106 -6.88 -3.72 -3.96
CA GLN A 106 -5.42 -3.67 -4.02
C GLN A 106 -4.94 -2.36 -4.67
N LEU A 107 -5.46 -2.03 -5.86
CA LEU A 107 -5.08 -0.83 -6.58
C LEU A 107 -5.40 0.45 -5.81
N LEU A 108 -6.59 0.55 -5.22
CA LEU A 108 -6.97 1.70 -4.40
C LEU A 108 -6.02 1.86 -3.21
N GLY A 109 -5.69 0.77 -2.53
CA GLY A 109 -4.71 0.77 -1.44
C GLY A 109 -3.33 1.25 -1.89
N LEU A 110 -2.83 0.76 -3.03
CA LEU A 110 -1.54 1.16 -3.59
C LEU A 110 -1.51 2.64 -3.97
N VAL A 111 -2.57 3.16 -4.61
CA VAL A 111 -2.67 4.58 -4.95
C VAL A 111 -2.61 5.45 -3.70
N VAL A 112 -3.40 5.10 -2.66
CA VAL A 112 -3.38 5.82 -1.38
C VAL A 112 -1.98 5.77 -0.75
N ALA A 113 -1.35 4.59 -0.72
CA ALA A 113 -0.03 4.41 -0.14
C ALA A 113 1.04 5.24 -0.87
N ILE A 114 1.04 5.25 -2.21
CA ILE A 114 2.03 5.99 -3.00
C ILE A 114 1.88 7.51 -2.80
N LEU A 115 0.65 8.02 -2.86
CA LEU A 115 0.39 9.45 -2.67
C LEU A 115 0.75 9.90 -1.25
N ALA A 116 0.32 9.14 -0.24
CA ALA A 116 0.59 9.45 1.16
C ALA A 116 2.08 9.31 1.51
N GLY A 117 2.76 8.28 0.99
CA GLY A 117 4.19 8.07 1.19
C GLY A 117 5.04 9.17 0.55
N THR A 118 4.68 9.59 -0.66
CA THR A 118 5.31 10.75 -1.32
C THR A 118 5.12 12.03 -0.51
N ALA A 119 3.89 12.29 -0.03
CA ALA A 119 3.60 13.45 0.82
C ALA A 119 4.33 13.39 2.18
N ALA A 120 4.52 12.20 2.74
CA ALA A 120 5.25 12.02 4.00
C ALA A 120 6.76 12.30 3.83
N LEU A 121 7.35 11.96 2.69
CA LEU A 121 8.77 12.19 2.41
C LEU A 121 9.10 13.63 2.03
N THR A 122 8.27 14.27 1.19
CA THR A 122 8.50 15.66 0.78
C THR A 122 8.40 16.63 1.93
N ARG A 123 7.56 16.33 2.92
CA ARG A 123 7.41 17.13 4.14
C ARG A 123 8.46 16.83 5.21
N ALA A 124 9.27 15.79 5.05
CA ALA A 124 10.30 15.40 6.02
C ALA A 124 11.67 16.04 5.73
N ARG A 125 11.87 16.55 4.51
CA ARG A 125 12.96 17.45 4.15
C ARG A 125 12.70 18.84 4.73
#